data_AF-A0AAD5FL78-F1
#
_entry.id   AF-A0AAD5FL78-F1
#
_cell.length_a   1.000
_cell.length_b   1.000
_cell.length_c   1.000
_cell.angle_alpha   90.00
_cell.angle_beta   90.00
_cell.angle_gamma   90.00
#
_symmetry.space_group_name_H-M   'P 1'
#
loop_
_entity.id
_entity.type
_entity.pdbx_description
1 polymer ?
#
loop_
_entity_poly.entity_id
_entity_poly.type
_entity_poly.pdbx_seq_one_letter_code
_entity_poly.pdbx_strand_id
1 'polypeptide(L)'
;MTSWTGQVGPDTWHEKFPIANGPRQSPIDIVTADAQYDPELRPLTLHYDPSVSLDIINNGHSVQVTFADDEDASTLTGGPITGTYRLKQFHFHWGSSDNKGSEHTVDGKMYAAELHLVHWNTAYPNFGEAASKSDGLAVVGVFLEIGDDNSQIQKVLDALDAIKGKACSLKGTQSSFADFDPTLLLPNTLDYWTYDGSLTTPPLLESVTWIVCKKSISVSPAQMEKFRGLLFSGEKEPECHMMDNYRPPQPLKDRKVRTYSE
;
A
#
# COMPACT_ATOMS: atom_id res chain seq x y z
N MET A 1 6.24 -7.24 -18.92
CA MET A 1 6.93 -6.95 -17.66
C MET A 1 6.88 -5.45 -17.45
N THR A 2 6.32 -5.04 -16.33
CA THR A 2 6.39 -3.68 -15.77
C THR A 2 7.45 -3.72 -14.67
N SER A 3 8.25 -2.68 -14.52
CA SER A 3 9.24 -2.55 -13.45
C SER A 3 9.06 -1.17 -12.81
N TRP A 4 9.84 -0.91 -11.77
CA TRP A 4 9.93 0.40 -11.14
C TRP A 4 11.01 1.29 -11.77
N THR A 5 11.93 0.71 -12.55
CA THR A 5 13.10 1.41 -13.10
C THR A 5 13.33 1.10 -14.58
N GLY A 6 13.98 2.04 -15.29
CA GLY A 6 14.42 1.83 -16.68
C GLY A 6 13.29 1.93 -17.72
N GLN A 7 13.48 1.27 -18.86
CA GLN A 7 12.61 1.36 -20.06
C GLN A 7 11.17 0.85 -19.85
N VAL A 8 10.85 0.25 -18.70
CA VAL A 8 9.49 -0.22 -18.35
C VAL A 8 9.03 0.29 -16.98
N GLY A 9 9.61 1.42 -16.53
CA GLY A 9 9.26 2.15 -15.32
C GLY A 9 8.00 3.02 -15.43
N PRO A 10 7.57 3.69 -14.35
CA PRO A 10 6.31 4.44 -14.27
C PRO A 10 6.02 5.38 -15.44
N ASP A 11 7.02 6.09 -15.95
CA ASP A 11 6.88 7.06 -17.04
C ASP A 11 6.43 6.42 -18.36
N THR A 12 6.64 5.11 -18.53
CA THR A 12 6.33 4.35 -19.75
C THR A 12 5.07 3.51 -19.63
N TRP A 13 4.49 3.37 -18.44
CA TRP A 13 3.35 2.47 -18.23
C TRP A 13 2.14 2.85 -19.08
N HIS A 14 1.98 4.13 -19.42
CA HIS A 14 0.90 4.63 -20.27
C HIS A 14 0.87 4.00 -21.67
N GLU A 15 1.99 3.50 -22.18
CA GLU A 15 2.06 2.86 -23.50
C GLU A 15 1.24 1.56 -23.56
N LYS A 16 1.19 0.83 -22.44
CA LYS A 16 0.42 -0.43 -22.31
C LYS A 16 -0.87 -0.26 -21.54
N PHE A 17 -0.89 0.68 -20.61
CA PHE A 17 -2.03 0.99 -19.75
C PHE A 17 -2.37 2.47 -19.93
N PRO A 18 -3.10 2.86 -21.00
CA PRO A 18 -3.41 4.27 -21.28
C PRO A 18 -4.08 5.01 -20.11
N ILE A 19 -4.78 4.26 -19.23
CA ILE A 19 -5.35 4.76 -17.98
C ILE A 19 -4.30 5.35 -17.02
N ALA A 20 -3.01 5.10 -17.22
CA ALA A 20 -1.93 5.78 -16.49
C ALA A 20 -1.98 7.31 -16.60
N ASN A 21 -2.61 7.86 -17.65
CA ASN A 21 -2.86 9.29 -17.84
C ASN A 21 -4.31 9.69 -17.45
N GLY A 22 -5.04 8.79 -16.81
CA GLY A 22 -6.44 8.91 -16.42
C GLY A 22 -6.71 10.04 -15.42
N PRO A 23 -7.97 10.48 -15.28
CA PRO A 23 -8.33 11.65 -14.48
C PRO A 23 -8.13 11.48 -12.97
N ARG A 24 -8.02 10.25 -12.47
CA ARG A 24 -8.01 9.93 -11.03
C ARG A 24 -6.87 8.99 -10.66
N GLN A 25 -5.68 9.22 -11.22
CA GLN A 25 -4.50 8.43 -10.91
C GLN A 25 -3.92 8.73 -9.52
N SER A 26 -3.31 7.72 -8.92
CA SER A 26 -2.62 7.76 -7.63
C SER A 26 -1.15 7.37 -7.80
N PRO A 27 -0.25 7.75 -6.88
CA PRO A 27 -0.50 8.59 -5.70
C PRO A 27 -0.65 10.08 -6.05
N ILE A 28 -0.85 10.93 -5.05
CA ILE A 28 -0.90 12.39 -5.17
C ILE A 28 -0.04 13.05 -4.08
N ASP A 29 0.29 14.32 -4.26
CA ASP A 29 0.70 15.18 -3.15
C ASP A 29 -0.54 15.67 -2.39
N ILE A 30 -0.55 15.49 -1.08
CA ILE A 30 -1.58 15.99 -0.17
C ILE A 30 -1.13 17.37 0.31
N VAL A 31 -1.64 18.40 -0.36
CA VAL A 31 -1.45 19.79 0.06
C VAL A 31 -2.39 20.08 1.22
N THR A 32 -1.85 20.15 2.44
CA THR A 32 -2.66 20.19 3.67
C THR A 32 -3.51 21.45 3.76
N ALA A 33 -3.02 22.57 3.24
CA ALA A 33 -3.74 23.84 3.17
C ALA A 33 -4.98 23.80 2.25
N ASP A 34 -4.99 22.92 1.26
CA ASP A 34 -6.10 22.76 0.30
C ASP A 34 -7.06 21.62 0.69
N ALA A 35 -6.67 20.78 1.67
CA ALA A 35 -7.51 19.70 2.16
C ALA A 35 -8.73 20.25 2.90
N GLN A 36 -9.92 19.76 2.54
CA GLN A 36 -11.19 20.30 3.04
C GLN A 36 -11.69 19.43 4.19
N TYR A 37 -11.86 20.03 5.38
CA TYR A 37 -12.52 19.36 6.48
C TYR A 37 -13.95 18.98 6.06
N ASP A 38 -14.30 17.72 6.23
CA ASP A 38 -15.61 17.19 5.88
C ASP A 38 -16.28 16.60 7.14
N PRO A 39 -17.30 17.29 7.71
CA PRO A 39 -17.97 16.84 8.92
C PRO A 39 -18.83 15.58 8.72
N GLU A 40 -19.04 15.13 7.49
CA GLU A 40 -19.75 13.87 7.22
C GLU A 40 -18.85 12.64 7.35
N LEU A 41 -17.52 12.84 7.31
CA LEU A 41 -16.55 11.75 7.51
C LEU A 41 -16.67 11.15 8.90
N ARG A 42 -16.57 9.83 8.96
CA ARG A 42 -16.75 9.04 10.20
C ARG A 42 -15.42 8.41 10.64
N PRO A 43 -15.30 8.00 11.91
CA PRO A 43 -14.17 7.16 12.32
C PRO A 43 -14.06 5.89 11.46
N LEU A 44 -12.82 5.44 11.23
CA LEU A 44 -12.55 4.13 10.65
C LEU A 44 -12.85 3.04 11.69
N THR A 45 -13.52 1.98 11.26
CA THR A 45 -13.70 0.76 12.06
C THR A 45 -12.99 -0.39 11.36
N LEU A 46 -11.89 -0.83 11.97
CA LEU A 46 -11.03 -1.89 11.46
C LEU A 46 -11.17 -3.10 12.41
N HIS A 47 -11.58 -4.23 11.88
CA HIS A 47 -11.61 -5.50 12.60
C HIS A 47 -10.77 -6.50 11.84
N TYR A 48 -9.67 -6.97 12.42
CA TYR A 48 -8.79 -7.94 11.77
C TYR A 48 -8.63 -9.19 12.63
N ASP A 49 -8.92 -10.35 12.03
CA ASP A 49 -8.66 -11.65 12.64
C ASP A 49 -7.22 -12.07 12.29
N PRO A 50 -6.31 -12.21 13.28
CA PRO A 50 -4.93 -12.59 13.00
C PRO A 50 -4.80 -13.99 12.40
N SER A 51 -5.75 -14.89 12.67
CA SER A 51 -5.68 -16.29 12.25
C SER A 51 -5.88 -16.48 10.74
N VAL A 52 -6.40 -15.47 10.03
CA VAL A 52 -6.63 -15.53 8.59
C VAL A 52 -5.49 -14.99 7.74
N SER A 53 -4.34 -14.62 8.35
CA SER A 53 -3.12 -14.35 7.59
C SER A 53 -2.54 -15.66 7.04
N LEU A 54 -2.16 -15.68 5.77
CA LEU A 54 -1.80 -16.92 5.07
C LEU A 54 -0.30 -17.01 4.80
N ASP A 55 0.21 -16.03 4.06
CA ASP A 55 1.55 -16.06 3.51
C ASP A 55 2.16 -14.68 3.33
N ILE A 56 3.48 -14.68 3.21
CA ILE A 56 4.27 -13.55 2.79
C ILE A 56 5.11 -13.95 1.57
N ILE A 57 5.10 -13.09 0.56
CA ILE A 57 5.80 -13.32 -0.72
C ILE A 57 6.62 -12.09 -1.10
N ASN A 58 7.71 -12.32 -1.84
CA ASN A 58 8.35 -11.32 -2.69
C ASN A 58 7.84 -11.55 -4.12
N ASN A 59 6.92 -10.71 -4.60
CA ASN A 59 6.30 -10.87 -5.91
C ASN A 59 7.12 -10.27 -7.06
N GLY A 60 8.37 -9.85 -6.80
CA GLY A 60 9.24 -9.16 -7.77
C GLY A 60 8.91 -7.68 -7.96
N HIS A 61 7.95 -7.13 -7.21
CA HIS A 61 7.61 -5.71 -7.21
C HIS A 61 7.52 -5.13 -5.79
N SER A 62 7.15 -5.95 -4.81
CA SER A 62 7.03 -5.62 -3.39
C SER A 62 7.08 -6.91 -2.55
N VAL A 63 7.14 -6.73 -1.24
CA VAL A 63 6.64 -7.72 -0.26
C VAL A 63 5.13 -7.62 -0.18
N GLN A 64 4.44 -8.74 -0.15
CA GLN A 64 3.00 -8.80 0.06
C GLN A 64 2.68 -9.86 1.12
N VAL A 65 1.79 -9.53 2.06
CA VAL A 65 1.15 -10.49 2.95
C VAL A 65 -0.29 -10.70 2.53
N THR A 66 -0.71 -11.95 2.36
CA THR A 66 -2.05 -12.34 1.87
C THR A 66 -2.93 -12.82 3.03
N PHE A 67 -4.22 -12.48 2.99
CA PHE A 67 -5.24 -12.91 3.95
C PHE A 67 -6.34 -13.70 3.25
N ALA A 68 -6.98 -14.61 3.99
CA ALA A 68 -8.23 -15.22 3.54
C ALA A 68 -9.36 -14.17 3.57
N ASP A 69 -10.13 -14.11 2.49
CA ASP A 69 -11.16 -13.11 2.22
C ASP A 69 -12.48 -13.73 1.72
N ASP A 70 -12.67 -15.02 1.93
CA ASP A 70 -13.89 -15.77 1.65
C ASP A 70 -15.03 -15.42 2.63
N GLU A 71 -14.68 -14.98 3.84
CA GLU A 71 -15.61 -14.53 4.88
C GLU A 71 -15.28 -13.11 5.40
N ASP A 72 -16.20 -12.51 6.17
CA ASP A 72 -16.04 -11.18 6.80
C ASP A 72 -15.13 -11.21 8.06
N ALA A 73 -14.07 -12.02 8.05
CA ALA A 73 -13.17 -12.18 9.21
C ALA A 73 -12.31 -10.93 9.47
N SER A 74 -11.77 -10.33 8.40
CA SER A 74 -10.95 -9.13 8.45
C SER A 74 -11.56 -8.04 7.56
N THR A 75 -12.10 -6.98 8.16
CA THR A 75 -12.92 -5.98 7.50
C THR A 75 -12.60 -4.54 7.88
N LEU A 76 -12.89 -3.64 6.94
CA LEU A 76 -12.91 -2.20 7.08
C LEU A 76 -14.35 -1.71 6.85
N THR A 77 -14.87 -0.89 7.77
CA THR A 77 -16.15 -0.19 7.68
C THR A 77 -16.00 1.24 8.23
N GLY A 78 -17.02 2.09 8.04
CA GLY A 78 -16.98 3.49 8.49
C GLY A 78 -16.12 4.36 7.58
N GLY A 79 -15.53 5.43 8.10
CA GLY A 79 -14.66 6.28 7.28
C GLY A 79 -15.41 7.02 6.16
N PRO A 80 -14.80 7.13 4.95
CA PRO A 80 -15.42 7.70 3.75
C PRO A 80 -16.14 6.68 2.86
N ILE A 81 -16.15 5.40 3.24
CA ILE A 81 -16.70 4.30 2.42
C ILE A 81 -18.12 3.93 2.86
N THR A 82 -18.86 3.25 1.99
CA THR A 82 -20.19 2.71 2.29
C THR A 82 -20.17 1.18 2.20
N GLY A 83 -20.66 0.51 3.24
CA GLY A 83 -20.68 -0.95 3.30
C GLY A 83 -19.44 -1.54 3.95
N THR A 84 -19.18 -2.82 3.64
CA THR A 84 -18.11 -3.62 4.23
C THR A 84 -17.05 -3.93 3.18
N TYR A 85 -15.78 -3.74 3.54
CA TYR A 85 -14.66 -4.05 2.68
C TYR A 85 -13.77 -5.10 3.35
N ARG A 86 -13.49 -6.22 2.69
CA ARG A 86 -12.64 -7.29 3.22
C ARG A 86 -11.18 -7.02 2.95
N LEU A 87 -10.32 -7.19 3.96
CA LEU A 87 -8.86 -7.13 3.79
C LEU A 87 -8.41 -8.27 2.88
N LYS A 88 -7.71 -7.94 1.79
CA LYS A 88 -7.13 -8.93 0.88
C LYS A 88 -5.67 -9.20 1.18
N GLN A 89 -4.92 -8.11 1.34
CA GLN A 89 -3.48 -8.12 1.45
C GLN A 89 -2.98 -6.80 2.02
N PHE A 90 -1.72 -6.80 2.48
CA PHE A 90 -0.95 -5.56 2.56
C PHE A 90 0.42 -5.69 1.90
N HIS A 91 0.98 -4.55 1.51
CA HIS A 91 2.31 -4.44 0.91
C HIS A 91 2.94 -3.08 1.24
N PHE A 92 4.22 -2.91 0.88
CA PHE A 92 4.98 -1.69 1.15
C PHE A 92 5.63 -1.13 -0.10
N HIS A 93 5.74 0.19 -0.15
CA HIS A 93 6.59 0.92 -1.06
C HIS A 93 7.71 1.58 -0.26
N TRP A 94 8.95 1.55 -0.76
CA TRP A 94 10.12 2.11 -0.08
C TRP A 94 11.18 2.62 -1.05
N GLY A 95 12.02 3.52 -0.56
CA GLY A 95 13.10 4.12 -1.34
C GLY A 95 14.46 3.54 -1.04
N SER A 96 15.43 3.88 -1.90
CA SER A 96 16.85 3.56 -1.69
C SER A 96 17.51 4.34 -0.55
N SER A 97 16.84 5.34 0.02
CA SER A 97 17.35 6.15 1.14
C SER A 97 16.24 6.58 2.08
N ASP A 98 16.61 6.99 3.28
CA ASP A 98 15.72 7.31 4.41
C ASP A 98 14.79 8.50 4.20
N ASN A 99 15.09 9.36 3.21
CA ASN A 99 14.36 10.59 2.92
C ASN A 99 13.38 10.46 1.73
N LYS A 100 13.19 9.25 1.18
CA LYS A 100 12.27 8.98 0.07
C LYS A 100 11.76 7.55 0.12
N GLY A 101 10.59 7.29 -0.45
CA GLY A 101 10.07 5.93 -0.56
C GLY A 101 8.56 5.79 -0.44
N SER A 102 7.90 6.75 0.23
CA SER A 102 6.44 6.83 0.15
C SER A 102 5.99 7.19 -1.26
N GLU A 103 4.78 6.75 -1.59
CA GLU A 103 4.13 7.09 -2.86
C GLU A 103 3.41 8.42 -2.73
N HIS A 104 2.57 8.56 -1.70
CA HIS A 104 2.00 9.85 -1.35
C HIS A 104 3.07 10.77 -0.74
N THR A 105 2.87 12.06 -0.94
CA THR A 105 3.61 13.12 -0.25
C THR A 105 2.65 14.01 0.52
N VAL A 106 3.17 14.70 1.53
CA VAL A 106 2.41 15.69 2.31
C VAL A 106 3.15 17.01 2.25
N ASP A 107 2.57 18.02 1.61
CA ASP A 107 3.22 19.31 1.31
C ASP A 107 4.61 19.13 0.66
N GLY A 108 4.71 18.17 -0.26
CA GLY A 108 5.96 17.80 -0.94
C GLY A 108 6.94 16.96 -0.12
N LYS A 109 6.66 16.67 1.17
CA LYS A 109 7.49 15.78 1.99
C LYS A 109 7.22 14.31 1.62
N MET A 110 8.30 13.58 1.34
CA MET A 110 8.31 12.12 1.27
C MET A 110 8.66 11.50 2.63
N TYR A 111 8.20 10.26 2.83
CA TYR A 111 8.57 9.39 3.95
C TYR A 111 9.45 8.24 3.45
N ALA A 112 10.08 7.50 4.37
CA ALA A 112 11.01 6.43 4.03
C ALA A 112 10.32 5.25 3.33
N ALA A 113 9.07 5.00 3.70
CA ALA A 113 8.21 4.00 3.10
C ALA A 113 6.73 4.32 3.31
N GLU A 114 5.86 3.56 2.64
CA GLU A 114 4.41 3.62 2.80
C GLU A 114 3.82 2.21 2.74
N LEU A 115 3.02 1.87 3.75
CA LEU A 115 2.24 0.64 3.85
C LEU A 115 0.87 0.86 3.21
N HIS A 116 0.42 -0.11 2.41
CA HIS A 116 -0.95 -0.16 1.89
C HIS A 116 -1.67 -1.40 2.37
N LEU A 117 -2.74 -1.22 3.15
CA LEU A 117 -3.70 -2.28 3.51
C LEU A 117 -4.85 -2.24 2.51
N VAL A 118 -4.93 -3.25 1.63
CA VAL A 118 -5.87 -3.27 0.50
C VAL A 118 -7.12 -4.06 0.85
N HIS A 119 -8.26 -3.40 0.74
CA HIS A 119 -9.57 -3.99 0.98
C HIS A 119 -10.44 -3.91 -0.26
N TRP A 120 -11.42 -4.81 -0.38
CA TRP A 120 -12.37 -4.84 -1.49
C TRP A 120 -13.82 -4.91 -1.01
N ASN A 121 -14.71 -4.20 -1.71
CA ASN A 121 -16.12 -4.03 -1.37
C ASN A 121 -16.91 -5.33 -1.56
N THR A 122 -17.56 -5.81 -0.50
CA THR A 122 -18.35 -7.05 -0.52
C THR A 122 -19.68 -6.92 -1.27
N ALA A 123 -20.04 -5.72 -1.73
CA ALA A 123 -21.14 -5.52 -2.68
C ALA A 123 -20.85 -6.17 -4.05
N TYR A 124 -19.59 -6.51 -4.34
CA TYR A 124 -19.18 -7.23 -5.55
C TYR A 124 -18.86 -8.69 -5.25
N PRO A 125 -18.94 -9.61 -6.22
CA PRO A 125 -18.80 -11.05 -5.93
C PRO A 125 -17.38 -11.49 -5.53
N ASN A 126 -16.35 -10.75 -5.92
CA ASN A 126 -14.94 -11.07 -5.65
C ASN A 126 -14.05 -9.85 -5.90
N PHE A 127 -12.79 -9.92 -5.43
CA PHE A 127 -11.78 -8.88 -5.62
C PHE A 127 -11.61 -8.45 -7.07
N GLY A 128 -11.60 -9.38 -8.04
CA GLY A 128 -11.37 -9.07 -9.44
C GLY A 128 -12.48 -8.22 -10.05
N GLU A 129 -13.74 -8.53 -9.74
CA GLU A 129 -14.88 -7.72 -10.13
C GLU A 129 -14.89 -6.39 -9.41
N ALA A 130 -14.63 -6.37 -8.10
CA ALA A 130 -14.54 -5.13 -7.32
C ALA A 130 -13.47 -4.18 -7.89
N ALA A 131 -12.26 -4.68 -8.18
CA ALA A 131 -11.16 -3.86 -8.71
C ALA A 131 -11.48 -3.14 -10.03
N SER A 132 -12.53 -3.56 -10.76
CA SER A 132 -13.02 -2.90 -11.98
C SER A 132 -14.06 -1.80 -11.75
N LYS A 133 -14.46 -1.55 -10.50
CA LYS A 133 -15.55 -0.64 -10.10
C LYS A 133 -14.99 0.57 -9.37
N SER A 134 -15.60 1.74 -9.57
CA SER A 134 -15.07 3.00 -9.04
C SER A 134 -14.97 3.08 -7.51
N ASP A 135 -15.81 2.32 -6.80
CA ASP A 135 -15.88 2.19 -5.34
C ASP A 135 -15.48 0.79 -4.87
N GLY A 136 -14.79 0.03 -5.73
CA GLY A 136 -14.56 -1.38 -5.51
C GLY A 136 -13.49 -1.68 -4.48
N LEU A 137 -12.52 -0.78 -4.30
CA LEU A 137 -11.40 -0.96 -3.38
C LEU A 137 -11.32 0.19 -2.38
N ALA A 138 -10.85 -0.13 -1.18
CA ALA A 138 -10.47 0.85 -0.17
C ALA A 138 -9.07 0.53 0.33
N VAL A 139 -8.18 1.52 0.31
CA VAL A 139 -6.79 1.33 0.73
C VAL A 139 -6.47 2.25 1.89
N VAL A 140 -6.06 1.66 3.01
CA VAL A 140 -5.52 2.40 4.15
C VAL A 140 -4.01 2.54 3.96
N GLY A 141 -3.56 3.77 3.74
CA GLY A 141 -2.16 4.14 3.59
C GLY A 141 -1.55 4.62 4.91
N VAL A 142 -0.41 4.05 5.30
CA VAL A 142 0.32 4.44 6.52
C VAL A 142 1.76 4.77 6.16
N PHE A 143 2.20 5.97 6.48
CA PHE A 143 3.58 6.38 6.29
C PHE A 143 4.51 5.73 7.32
N LEU A 144 5.71 5.34 6.89
CA LEU A 144 6.80 4.91 7.75
C LEU A 144 7.87 6.00 7.77
N GLU A 145 8.14 6.54 8.96
CA GLU A 145 9.10 7.62 9.17
C GLU A 145 10.31 7.14 9.96
N ILE A 146 11.50 7.65 9.62
CA ILE A 146 12.71 7.30 10.37
C ILE A 146 12.63 7.81 11.79
N GLY A 147 12.80 6.91 12.74
CA GLY A 147 12.81 7.17 14.17
C GLY A 147 13.35 5.98 14.94
N ASP A 148 12.73 5.71 16.08
CA ASP A 148 13.05 4.55 16.93
C ASP A 148 12.64 3.22 16.28
N ASP A 149 13.27 2.14 16.74
CA ASP A 149 12.91 0.77 16.39
C ASP A 149 11.43 0.51 16.69
N ASN A 150 10.72 -0.03 15.70
CA ASN A 150 9.33 -0.43 15.87
C ASN A 150 9.25 -1.94 16.07
N SER A 151 8.96 -2.36 17.30
CA SER A 151 8.82 -3.79 17.63
C SER A 151 7.59 -4.43 17.00
N GLN A 152 6.58 -3.65 16.62
CA GLN A 152 5.33 -4.15 16.05
C GLN A 152 5.50 -4.70 14.61
N ILE A 153 6.47 -4.17 13.86
CA ILE A 153 6.78 -4.65 12.50
C ILE A 153 7.74 -5.85 12.51
N GLN A 154 8.31 -6.24 13.66
CA GLN A 154 9.42 -7.20 13.72
C GLN A 154 9.09 -8.54 13.08
N LYS A 155 7.86 -9.05 13.27
CA LYS A 155 7.42 -10.32 12.64
C LYS A 155 7.46 -10.25 11.11
N VAL A 156 7.13 -9.11 10.51
CA VAL A 156 7.25 -8.89 9.06
C VAL A 156 8.74 -8.91 8.68
N LEU A 157 9.58 -8.17 9.40
CA LEU A 157 11.03 -8.08 9.15
C LEU A 157 11.74 -9.42 9.22
N ASP A 158 11.42 -10.25 10.22
CA ASP A 158 11.98 -11.59 10.39
C ASP A 158 11.60 -12.49 9.20
N ALA A 159 10.40 -12.31 8.67
CA ALA A 159 9.93 -13.07 7.51
C ALA A 159 10.56 -12.60 6.19
N LEU A 160 11.06 -11.36 6.10
CA LEU A 160 11.77 -10.85 4.92
C LEU A 160 13.02 -11.67 4.59
N ASP A 161 13.75 -12.12 5.62
CA ASP A 161 14.97 -12.92 5.43
C ASP A 161 14.65 -14.25 4.70
N ALA A 162 13.45 -14.81 4.87
CA ALA A 162 13.01 -16.04 4.20
C ALA A 162 12.65 -15.86 2.71
N ILE A 163 12.41 -14.61 2.27
CA ILE A 163 12.01 -14.24 0.90
C ILE A 163 13.03 -13.34 0.18
N LYS A 164 14.18 -13.07 0.81
CA LYS A 164 15.21 -12.14 0.34
C LYS A 164 15.81 -12.47 -1.03
N GLY A 165 16.17 -13.73 -1.26
CA GLY A 165 16.77 -14.19 -2.53
C GLY A 165 15.76 -14.63 -3.61
N LYS A 166 14.47 -14.33 -3.43
CA LYS A 166 13.38 -15.08 -4.05
C LYS A 166 12.32 -14.21 -4.73
N ALA A 167 12.69 -13.31 -5.64
CA ALA A 167 11.65 -12.71 -6.48
C ALA A 167 10.93 -13.83 -7.25
N CYS A 168 9.62 -13.98 -7.06
CA CYS A 168 8.82 -15.02 -7.70
C CYS A 168 8.94 -14.97 -9.23
N SER A 169 9.83 -15.77 -9.84
CA SER A 169 9.67 -16.15 -11.26
C SER A 169 8.78 -17.40 -11.40
N LEU A 170 8.58 -18.16 -10.31
CA LEU A 170 7.95 -19.48 -10.32
C LEU A 170 7.22 -19.75 -8.99
N LYS A 171 6.12 -20.51 -9.03
CA LYS A 171 5.45 -21.13 -7.87
C LYS A 171 6.52 -21.74 -6.92
N GLY A 172 6.62 -21.26 -5.68
CA GLY A 172 7.50 -21.88 -4.67
C GLY A 172 8.23 -20.95 -3.69
N THR A 173 8.10 -19.63 -3.79
CA THR A 173 8.79 -18.67 -2.91
C THR A 173 7.87 -18.00 -1.87
N GLN A 174 6.79 -18.71 -1.54
CA GLN A 174 5.80 -18.34 -0.53
C GLN A 174 6.23 -18.89 0.82
N SER A 175 6.36 -18.01 1.81
CA SER A 175 6.59 -18.40 3.20
C SER A 175 5.27 -18.32 3.95
N SER A 176 4.95 -19.33 4.77
CA SER A 176 3.78 -19.27 5.64
C SER A 176 3.92 -18.09 6.60
N PHE A 177 2.84 -17.33 6.75
CA PHE A 177 2.77 -16.15 7.60
C PHE A 177 1.43 -16.12 8.32
N ALA A 178 1.28 -17.01 9.29
CA ALA A 178 0.07 -17.17 10.10
C ALA A 178 0.08 -16.28 11.34
N ASP A 179 -1.09 -16.04 11.93
CA ASP A 179 -1.29 -15.37 13.23
C ASP A 179 -0.69 -13.95 13.29
N PHE A 180 -0.98 -13.11 12.29
CA PHE A 180 -0.51 -11.73 12.26
C PHE A 180 -1.67 -10.74 12.29
N ASP A 181 -1.69 -9.89 13.32
CA ASP A 181 -2.64 -8.81 13.48
C ASP A 181 -2.14 -7.54 12.74
N PRO A 182 -2.79 -7.10 11.64
CA PRO A 182 -2.38 -5.89 10.93
C PRO A 182 -2.61 -4.60 11.71
N THR A 183 -3.40 -4.60 12.78
CA THR A 183 -3.58 -3.40 13.62
C THR A 183 -2.28 -2.96 14.28
N LEU A 184 -1.33 -3.88 14.44
CA LEU A 184 0.03 -3.62 14.91
C LEU A 184 0.82 -2.68 13.97
N LEU A 185 0.40 -2.52 12.72
CA LEU A 185 1.04 -1.63 11.75
C LEU A 185 0.30 -0.29 11.59
N LEU A 186 -0.68 -0.01 12.45
CA LEU A 186 -1.45 1.23 12.42
C LEU A 186 -0.89 2.25 13.42
N PRO A 187 -0.99 3.55 13.13
CA PRO A 187 -0.69 4.58 14.11
C PRO A 187 -1.72 4.59 15.25
N ASN A 188 -1.33 5.15 16.40
CA ASN A 188 -2.18 5.24 17.60
C ASN A 188 -3.48 6.05 17.39
N THR A 189 -3.54 6.89 16.35
CA THR A 189 -4.72 7.67 15.97
C THR A 189 -4.96 7.49 14.48
N LEU A 190 -6.22 7.25 14.13
CA LEU A 190 -6.63 6.98 12.75
C LEU A 190 -7.24 8.21 12.06
N ASP A 191 -6.79 9.42 12.40
CA ASP A 191 -7.14 10.61 11.62
C ASP A 191 -6.58 10.47 10.21
N TYR A 192 -7.37 10.83 9.19
CA TYR A 192 -7.03 10.54 7.80
C TYR A 192 -7.40 11.66 6.83
N TRP A 193 -6.72 11.63 5.68
CA TRP A 193 -7.16 12.25 4.44
C TRP A 193 -7.81 11.20 3.54
N THR A 194 -8.72 11.64 2.67
CA THR A 194 -9.36 10.75 1.71
C THR A 194 -9.63 11.41 0.37
N TYR A 195 -9.49 10.62 -0.70
CA TYR A 195 -9.80 11.01 -2.07
C TYR A 195 -10.03 9.75 -2.92
N ASP A 196 -10.70 9.90 -4.07
CA ASP A 196 -10.86 8.80 -5.03
C ASP A 196 -9.70 8.78 -6.02
N GLY A 197 -9.11 7.61 -6.20
CA GLY A 197 -7.86 7.42 -6.91
C GLY A 197 -7.79 6.09 -7.65
N SER A 198 -6.56 5.63 -7.85
CA SER A 198 -6.27 4.39 -8.57
C SER A 198 -5.38 3.46 -7.77
N LEU A 199 -5.22 2.24 -8.28
CA LEU A 199 -4.04 1.44 -7.98
C LEU A 199 -2.79 2.22 -8.43
N THR A 200 -1.71 2.14 -7.64
CA THR A 200 -0.42 2.77 -7.96
C THR A 200 0.49 1.86 -8.79
N THR A 201 0.06 0.62 -9.03
CA THR A 201 0.69 -0.35 -9.92
C THR A 201 -0.24 -0.76 -11.07
N PRO A 202 0.31 -1.15 -12.23
CA PRO A 202 -0.47 -1.72 -13.32
C PRO A 202 -1.40 -2.85 -12.86
N PRO A 203 -2.69 -2.84 -13.27
CA PRO A 203 -3.25 -2.08 -14.40
C PRO A 203 -3.75 -0.65 -14.10
N LEU A 204 -3.40 -0.04 -12.96
CA LEU A 204 -3.68 1.36 -12.63
C LEU A 204 -5.18 1.73 -12.63
N LEU A 205 -6.03 0.76 -12.27
CA LEU A 205 -7.49 0.92 -12.27
C LEU A 205 -7.91 2.02 -11.30
N GLU A 206 -8.76 2.94 -11.75
CA GLU A 206 -9.33 4.04 -10.96
C GLU A 206 -10.52 3.57 -10.11
N SER A 207 -10.24 2.64 -9.19
CA SER A 207 -11.19 1.89 -8.39
C SER A 207 -10.99 2.04 -6.88
N VAL A 208 -10.11 2.93 -6.45
CA VAL A 208 -9.63 3.00 -5.05
C VAL A 208 -10.17 4.24 -4.35
N THR A 209 -10.90 4.07 -3.26
CA THR A 209 -11.07 5.13 -2.25
C THR A 209 -9.87 5.08 -1.30
N TRP A 210 -9.01 6.10 -1.38
CA TRP A 210 -7.83 6.21 -0.54
C TRP A 210 -8.18 6.76 0.84
N ILE A 211 -7.55 6.18 1.86
CA ILE A 211 -7.65 6.58 3.26
C ILE A 211 -6.22 6.67 3.79
N VAL A 212 -5.61 7.85 3.74
CA VAL A 212 -4.20 8.06 4.11
C VAL A 212 -4.13 8.59 5.54
N CYS A 213 -3.55 7.81 6.46
CA CYS A 213 -3.41 8.20 7.85
C CYS A 213 -2.50 9.43 8.00
N LYS A 214 -2.93 10.40 8.81
CA LYS A 214 -2.14 11.62 9.10
C LYS A 214 -0.87 11.34 9.90
N LYS A 215 -0.92 10.31 10.75
CA LYS A 215 0.22 9.88 11.58
C LYS A 215 1.00 8.78 10.88
N SER A 216 2.32 8.95 10.88
CA SER A 216 3.28 7.90 10.53
C SER A 216 3.47 6.93 11.69
N ILE A 217 3.95 5.73 11.37
CA ILE A 217 4.60 4.84 12.34
C ILE A 217 6.12 5.03 12.25
N SER A 218 6.80 4.82 13.37
CA SER A 218 8.27 4.87 13.40
C SER A 218 8.85 3.60 12.77
N VAL A 219 10.03 3.72 12.17
CA VAL A 219 10.89 2.61 11.75
C VAL A 219 12.34 3.07 11.84
N SER A 220 13.26 2.21 12.27
CA SER A 220 14.67 2.61 12.31
C SER A 220 15.37 2.44 10.96
N PRO A 221 16.52 3.11 10.74
CA PRO A 221 17.32 2.89 9.53
C PRO A 221 17.71 1.41 9.36
N ALA A 222 18.03 0.71 10.45
CA ALA A 222 18.41 -0.71 10.41
C ALA A 222 17.23 -1.61 9.97
N GLN A 223 16.01 -1.29 10.39
CA GLN A 223 14.80 -1.98 9.93
C GLN A 223 14.51 -1.68 8.45
N MET A 224 14.74 -0.44 7.98
CA MET A 224 14.61 -0.11 6.55
C MET A 224 15.62 -0.85 5.66
N GLU A 225 16.84 -1.09 6.15
CA GLU A 225 17.84 -1.89 5.41
C GLU A 225 17.39 -3.35 5.18
N LYS A 226 16.50 -3.90 6.01
CA LYS A 226 15.91 -5.23 5.75
C LYS A 226 15.04 -5.23 4.49
N PHE A 227 14.24 -4.18 4.28
CA PHE A 227 13.46 -4.01 3.04
C PHE A 227 14.37 -3.81 1.82
N ARG A 228 15.35 -2.91 1.92
CA ARG A 228 16.31 -2.60 0.84
C ARG A 228 17.22 -3.79 0.49
N GLY A 229 17.33 -4.77 1.38
CA GLY A 229 18.05 -6.01 1.15
C GLY A 229 17.32 -7.02 0.25
N LEU A 230 16.04 -6.82 -0.07
CA LEU A 230 15.28 -7.69 -0.97
C LEU A 230 15.70 -7.49 -2.43
N LEU A 231 15.35 -8.44 -3.29
CA LEU A 231 15.68 -8.42 -4.72
C LEU A 231 14.42 -8.35 -5.60
N PHE A 232 14.48 -7.58 -6.69
CA PHE A 232 13.56 -7.66 -7.83
C PHE A 232 13.82 -8.91 -8.70
N SER A 233 15.07 -9.36 -8.75
CA SER A 233 15.55 -10.46 -9.58
C SER A 233 15.30 -11.83 -8.96
N GLY A 234 14.99 -12.83 -9.79
CA GLY A 234 14.91 -14.22 -9.34
C GLY A 234 16.29 -14.85 -9.08
N GLU A 235 16.32 -16.05 -8.46
CA GLU A 235 17.57 -16.74 -8.06
C GLU A 235 18.59 -16.97 -9.19
N LYS A 236 18.14 -17.00 -10.45
CA LYS A 236 18.98 -17.28 -11.64
C LYS A 236 19.30 -16.03 -12.46
N GLU A 237 18.91 -14.86 -11.98
CA GLU A 237 19.13 -13.57 -12.63
C GLU A 237 20.19 -12.78 -11.87
N PRO A 238 20.88 -11.81 -12.52
CA PRO A 238 21.78 -10.90 -11.82
C PRO A 238 21.06 -10.17 -10.68
N GLU A 239 21.71 -10.08 -9.52
CA GLU A 239 21.14 -9.42 -8.35
C GLU A 239 20.72 -7.99 -8.67
N CYS A 240 19.43 -7.72 -8.49
CA CYS A 240 18.85 -6.40 -8.64
C CYS A 240 18.08 -6.09 -7.36
N HIS A 241 18.64 -5.22 -6.51
CA HIS A 241 18.00 -4.87 -5.25
C HIS A 241 16.67 -4.17 -5.46
N MET A 242 15.68 -4.58 -4.67
CA MET A 242 14.36 -3.97 -4.60
C MET A 242 14.49 -2.63 -3.87
N MET A 243 14.79 -1.59 -4.63
CA MET A 243 14.88 -0.22 -4.14
C MET A 243 14.05 0.68 -5.06
N ASP A 244 13.53 1.77 -4.49
CA ASP A 244 12.71 2.75 -5.21
C ASP A 244 11.50 2.10 -5.91
N ASN A 245 10.79 1.23 -5.20
CA ASN A 245 9.62 0.52 -5.72
C ASN A 245 8.34 1.35 -5.56
N TYR A 246 8.37 2.65 -5.83
CA TYR A 246 7.26 3.58 -5.62
C TYR A 246 6.97 4.40 -6.88
N ARG A 247 5.71 4.78 -7.10
CA ARG A 247 5.28 5.62 -8.20
C ARG A 247 5.35 7.11 -7.79
N PRO A 248 5.83 8.02 -8.65
CA PRO A 248 5.79 9.45 -8.37
C PRO A 248 4.35 9.99 -8.23
N PRO A 249 4.14 11.09 -7.48
CA PRO A 249 2.86 11.79 -7.42
C PRO A 249 2.30 12.14 -8.80
N GLN A 250 1.02 11.86 -8.99
CA GLN A 250 0.26 12.14 -10.20
C GLN A 250 -0.55 13.44 -10.02
N PRO A 251 -0.94 14.13 -11.11
CA PRO A 251 -1.75 15.34 -11.02
C PRO A 251 -3.09 15.10 -10.30
N LEU A 252 -3.42 15.97 -9.34
CA LEU A 252 -4.70 15.91 -8.61
C LEU A 252 -5.91 16.09 -9.55
N LYS A 253 -5.77 16.95 -10.58
CA LYS A 253 -6.83 17.33 -11.53
C LYS A 253 -8.04 17.92 -10.78
N ASP A 254 -9.26 17.57 -11.16
CA ASP A 254 -10.49 18.15 -10.60
C ASP A 254 -10.91 17.54 -9.25
N ARG A 255 -10.09 16.63 -8.69
CA ARG A 255 -10.37 15.99 -7.41
C ARG A 255 -10.09 16.94 -6.25
N LYS A 256 -10.70 16.64 -5.11
CA LYS A 256 -10.44 17.30 -3.83
C LYS A 256 -10.01 16.27 -2.81
N VAL A 257 -9.08 16.65 -1.96
CA VAL A 257 -8.74 15.87 -0.76
C VAL A 257 -9.64 16.33 0.38
N ARG A 258 -10.31 15.40 1.04
CA ARG A 258 -11.10 15.65 2.24
C ARG A 258 -10.33 15.21 3.47
N THR A 259 -10.59 15.80 4.62
CA THR A 259 -9.94 15.43 5.88
C THR A 259 -10.93 15.21 7.02
N TYR A 260 -10.69 14.17 7.82
CA TYR A 260 -11.57 13.78 8.94
C TYR A 260 -11.42 14.66 10.18
N SER A 261 -10.29 15.33 10.35
CA SER A 261 -10.02 16.27 11.45
C SER A 261 -9.48 17.58 10.92
N GLU A 262 -9.79 18.67 11.62
CA GLU A 262 -9.23 20.01 11.34
C GLU A 262 -7.73 20.09 11.63
#